data_AF-A0A6J0BF95-F1
#
_entry.id   AF-A0A6J0BF95-F1
#
_cell.length_a   1.000
_cell.length_b   1.000
_cell.length_c   1.000
_cell.angle_alpha   90.00
_cell.angle_beta   90.00
_cell.angle_gamma   90.00
#
_symmetry.space_group_name_H-M   'P 1'
#
loop_
_entity.id
_entity.type
_entity.pdbx_description
1 polymer ?
#
loop_
_entity_poly.entity_id
_entity_poly.type
_entity_poly.pdbx_seq_one_letter_code
_entity_poly.pdbx_strand_id
1 'polypeptide(L)'
;MAGNPRDMDAFMPLLSTTDIKKKLNVGNLLITYLGDDDKSIECQDIGLFIDNLVPWLHNGNPKVCQNGLDALTYLADRMGPDFKPYISTIMQPTIDRLGDSKDTTREKASLLLLKLTNRGCLTAQQLLDKLHPTFTHKNAKLREEGLVLLTTLLDEYGADEMALSGVISNIVKLLSDPTEKVRETALNTVAHVYRHVGERLRHDLQKKHNVPQAKWLLLIEKFDQIKAAGDLLPSAMSSKAMKDEDETDRAIKSAPVKRSTSAVQKRGQFGPAKSVQSTPGQAGAIDEESFLNAFEDVPAVKLFSAKDLEEQMKSIKDVVGDDKKDWKQRNESMKKLRGILIAGGANFDNFTECLKNVQRSFEAACMDLRSQVVKEAAITVAFLSYQLKNKFASFGECVLPTLINLIPNSAKVMATSGAVAVRFILQHTHSPRYIPIITASMNSKSKDIRRASCEFLHLILQCWATNVLQRHVAALQ
;
A
#
# COMPACT_ATOMS: atom_id res chain seq x y z
N MET A 1 7.05 30.24 34.96
CA MET A 1 6.41 29.20 34.13
C MET A 1 7.04 29.28 32.75
N ALA A 2 7.91 28.33 32.40
CA ALA A 2 8.50 28.29 31.06
C ALA A 2 7.38 27.95 30.06
N GLY A 3 7.16 28.82 29.07
CA GLY A 3 6.14 28.59 28.04
C GLY A 3 6.46 27.35 27.19
N ASN A 4 5.44 26.81 26.53
CA ASN A 4 5.63 25.71 25.58
C ASN A 4 6.63 26.13 24.49
N PRO A 5 7.59 25.26 24.10
CA PRO A 5 8.56 25.55 23.05
C PRO A 5 7.83 25.90 21.74
N ARG A 6 8.30 26.94 21.05
CA ARG A 6 7.64 27.50 19.86
C ARG A 6 8.30 27.10 18.54
N ASP A 7 9.55 26.65 18.61
CA ASP A 7 10.39 26.26 17.48
C ASP A 7 11.39 25.17 17.91
N MET A 8 12.14 24.64 16.94
CA MET A 8 13.14 23.60 17.14
C MET A 8 14.28 24.03 18.08
N ASP A 9 14.74 25.26 18.00
CA ASP A 9 15.82 25.78 18.87
C ASP A 9 15.38 25.86 20.34
N ALA A 10 14.09 26.15 20.60
CA ALA A 10 13.52 26.13 21.95
C ALA A 10 13.41 24.70 22.52
N PHE A 11 13.30 23.67 21.68
CA PHE A 11 13.34 22.27 22.12
C PHE A 11 14.75 21.80 22.44
N MET A 12 15.77 22.30 21.73
CA MET A 12 17.17 21.87 21.83
C MET A 12 17.69 21.71 23.28
N PRO A 13 17.63 22.73 24.17
CA PRO A 13 18.15 22.60 25.53
C PRO A 13 17.33 21.64 26.40
N LEU A 14 16.10 21.30 26.00
CA LEU A 14 15.21 20.41 26.75
C LEU A 14 15.48 18.93 26.42
N LEU A 15 16.11 18.63 25.27
CA LEU A 15 16.39 17.25 24.86
C LEU A 15 17.45 16.56 25.74
N SER A 16 18.36 17.35 26.31
CA SER A 16 19.47 16.88 27.14
C SER A 16 19.08 16.63 28.61
N THR A 17 17.83 16.91 29.01
CA THR A 17 17.36 16.68 30.39
C THR A 17 17.53 15.22 30.82
N THR A 18 17.96 14.95 32.05
CA THR A 18 18.05 13.57 32.59
C THR A 18 16.77 13.09 33.27
N ASP A 19 15.87 14.02 33.63
CA ASP A 19 14.58 13.73 34.26
C ASP A 19 13.61 13.06 33.28
N ILE A 20 13.18 11.83 33.61
CA ILE A 20 12.28 11.01 32.79
C ILE A 20 10.92 11.67 32.60
N LYS A 21 10.33 12.28 33.63
CA LYS A 21 9.02 12.94 33.52
C LYS A 21 9.11 14.14 32.58
N LYS A 22 10.20 14.91 32.68
CA LYS A 22 10.47 16.01 31.74
C LYS A 22 10.69 15.48 30.32
N LYS A 23 11.47 14.42 30.11
CA LYS A 23 11.64 13.81 28.78
C LYS A 23 10.32 13.38 28.16
N LEU A 24 9.43 12.76 28.93
CA LEU A 24 8.12 12.34 28.44
C LEU A 24 7.26 13.54 28.02
N ASN A 25 7.24 14.59 28.85
CA ASN A 25 6.50 15.81 28.52
C ASN A 25 7.07 16.51 27.27
N VAL A 26 8.40 16.71 27.23
CA VAL A 26 9.11 17.30 26.10
C VAL A 26 8.89 16.47 24.83
N GLY A 27 8.96 15.15 24.92
CA GLY A 27 8.71 14.25 23.79
C GLY A 27 7.31 14.37 23.22
N ASN A 28 6.28 14.46 24.08
CA ASN A 28 4.90 14.64 23.61
C ASN A 28 4.71 15.99 22.91
N LEU A 29 5.29 17.07 23.46
CA LEU A 29 5.27 18.40 22.85
C LEU A 29 6.00 18.40 21.51
N LEU A 30 7.18 17.76 21.46
CA LEU A 30 8.00 17.68 20.25
C LEU A 30 7.31 16.91 19.13
N ILE A 31 6.70 15.76 19.44
CA ILE A 31 5.96 14.97 18.45
C ILE A 31 4.77 15.75 17.91
N THR A 32 4.06 16.47 18.80
CA THR A 32 2.93 17.31 18.39
C THR A 32 3.40 18.44 17.46
N TYR A 33 4.55 19.05 17.77
CA TYR A 33 5.15 20.11 16.95
C TYR A 33 5.61 19.58 15.58
N LEU A 34 6.34 18.46 15.56
CA LEU A 34 6.91 17.89 14.34
C LEU A 34 5.83 17.29 13.42
N GLY A 35 4.72 16.80 13.99
CA GLY A 35 3.58 16.28 13.26
C GLY A 35 2.65 17.34 12.66
N ASP A 36 2.92 18.62 12.91
CA ASP A 36 2.24 19.74 12.25
C ASP A 36 3.09 20.23 11.06
N ASP A 37 2.59 19.97 9.84
CA ASP A 37 3.28 20.28 8.59
C ASP A 37 3.52 21.78 8.39
N ASP A 38 2.75 22.65 9.07
CA ASP A 38 2.90 24.11 8.99
C ASP A 38 4.05 24.63 9.88
N LYS A 39 4.56 23.82 10.81
CA LYS A 39 5.66 24.21 11.70
C LYS A 39 7.01 24.09 11.01
N SER A 40 7.90 25.07 11.17
CA SER A 40 9.25 24.97 10.60
C SER A 40 10.10 23.94 11.34
N ILE A 41 10.88 23.15 10.59
CA ILE A 41 11.92 22.25 11.12
C ILE A 41 13.32 22.89 11.04
N GLU A 42 13.43 24.13 10.56
CA GLU A 42 14.69 24.86 10.53
C GLU A 42 15.15 25.18 11.95
N CYS A 43 16.43 24.99 12.20
CA CYS A 43 17.11 25.30 13.47
C CYS A 43 18.58 25.62 13.18
N GLN A 44 19.27 26.15 14.19
CA GLN A 44 20.67 26.53 14.05
C GLN A 44 21.58 25.33 13.74
N ASP A 45 21.31 24.19 14.38
CA ASP A 45 22.09 22.97 14.20
C ASP A 45 21.22 21.72 14.30
N ILE A 46 20.72 21.27 13.16
CA ILE A 46 19.91 20.05 13.07
C ILE A 46 20.71 18.79 13.41
N GLY A 47 22.03 18.80 13.19
CA GLY A 47 22.90 17.69 13.55
C GLY A 47 22.95 17.50 15.06
N LEU A 48 23.21 18.58 15.80
CA LEU A 48 23.15 18.60 17.26
C LEU A 48 21.76 18.22 17.79
N PHE A 49 20.69 18.62 17.10
CA PHE A 49 19.33 18.21 17.47
C PHE A 49 19.17 16.69 17.42
N ILE A 50 19.61 16.07 16.32
CA ILE A 50 19.55 14.62 16.12
C ILE A 50 20.46 13.90 17.13
N ASP A 51 21.67 14.40 17.37
CA ASP A 51 22.60 13.84 18.35
C ASP A 51 21.99 13.82 19.76
N ASN A 52 21.24 14.85 20.14
CA ASN A 52 20.54 14.90 21.42
C ASN A 52 19.34 13.93 21.52
N LEU A 53 18.80 13.46 20.40
CA LEU A 53 17.75 12.42 20.37
C LEU A 53 18.32 11.01 20.47
N VAL A 54 19.56 10.76 20.02
CA VAL A 54 20.17 9.41 20.07
C VAL A 54 20.16 8.79 21.48
N PRO A 55 20.50 9.51 22.57
CA PRO A 55 20.39 8.96 23.94
C PRO A 55 18.97 8.55 24.35
N TRP A 56 17.93 9.05 23.68
CA TRP A 56 16.55 8.66 23.97
C TRP A 56 16.26 7.24 23.49
N LEU A 57 16.87 6.81 22.38
CA LEU A 57 16.74 5.44 21.85
C LEU A 57 17.36 4.39 22.80
N HIS A 58 18.36 4.78 23.58
CA HIS A 58 18.98 3.92 24.59
C HIS A 58 18.32 4.03 25.97
N ASN A 59 17.24 4.81 26.12
CA ASN A 59 16.62 5.02 27.40
C ASN A 59 15.88 3.77 27.90
N GLY A 60 16.03 3.44 29.18
CA GLY A 60 15.33 2.31 29.79
C GLY A 60 13.81 2.47 29.85
N ASN A 61 13.27 3.69 29.72
CA ASN A 61 11.84 3.92 29.62
C ASN A 61 11.37 3.74 28.17
N PRO A 62 10.48 2.76 27.87
CA PRO A 62 10.03 2.50 26.50
C PRO A 62 9.38 3.71 25.84
N LYS A 63 8.63 4.52 26.59
CA LYS A 63 7.92 5.67 26.01
C LYS A 63 8.87 6.81 25.62
N VAL A 64 9.97 6.99 26.35
CA VAL A 64 11.04 7.93 25.95
C VAL A 64 11.70 7.47 24.65
N CYS A 65 12.03 6.18 24.56
CA CYS A 65 12.57 5.59 23.32
C CYS A 65 11.61 5.76 22.15
N GLN A 66 10.33 5.43 22.34
CA GLN A 66 9.30 5.59 21.31
C GLN A 66 9.19 7.04 20.84
N ASN A 67 9.24 8.00 21.78
CA ASN A 67 9.18 9.40 21.43
C ASN A 67 10.41 9.86 20.62
N GLY A 68 11.60 9.33 20.94
CA GLY A 68 12.81 9.58 20.15
C GLY A 68 12.71 9.00 18.73
N LEU A 69 12.22 7.77 18.59
CA LEU A 69 11.98 7.13 17.29
C LEU A 69 10.96 7.90 16.45
N ASP A 70 9.85 8.35 17.05
CA ASP A 70 8.84 9.17 16.37
C ASP A 70 9.43 10.50 15.90
N ALA A 71 10.16 11.20 16.77
CA ALA A 71 10.79 12.48 16.41
C ALA A 71 11.76 12.32 15.23
N LEU A 72 12.63 11.30 15.26
CA LEU A 72 13.51 10.99 14.13
C LEU A 72 12.74 10.61 12.87
N THR A 73 11.59 9.93 13.01
CA THR A 73 10.74 9.55 11.87
C THR A 73 10.13 10.79 11.21
N TYR A 74 9.61 11.73 11.99
CA TYR A 74 9.10 12.99 11.44
C TYR A 74 10.20 13.82 10.79
N LEU A 75 11.39 13.89 11.38
CA LEU A 75 12.53 14.60 10.78
C LEU A 75 12.96 13.94 9.46
N ALA A 76 13.11 12.61 9.43
CA ALA A 76 13.44 11.88 8.21
C ALA A 76 12.36 12.04 7.13
N ASP A 77 11.09 12.05 7.52
CA ASP A 77 9.98 12.36 6.63
C ASP A 77 10.16 13.77 6.06
N ARG A 78 10.17 14.80 6.88
CA ARG A 78 10.15 16.19 6.41
C ARG A 78 11.43 16.65 5.70
N MET A 79 12.60 16.16 6.09
CA MET A 79 13.89 16.50 5.45
C MET A 79 14.15 15.70 4.17
N GLY A 80 13.59 14.50 4.05
CA GLY A 80 13.86 13.61 2.92
C GLY A 80 15.36 13.41 2.63
N PRO A 81 15.84 13.61 1.40
CA PRO A 81 17.25 13.39 1.05
C PRO A 81 18.25 14.17 1.91
N ASP A 82 17.87 15.30 2.49
CA ASP A 82 18.73 16.11 3.36
C ASP A 82 19.01 15.43 4.70
N PHE A 83 18.27 14.37 5.05
CA PHE A 83 18.53 13.55 6.24
C PHE A 83 19.74 12.62 6.08
N LYS A 84 20.25 12.42 4.85
CA LYS A 84 21.35 11.49 4.54
C LYS A 84 22.58 11.57 5.45
N PRO A 85 23.10 12.76 5.80
CA PRO A 85 24.30 12.87 6.63
C PRO A 85 24.14 12.22 8.01
N TYR A 86 22.92 12.16 8.54
CA TYR A 86 22.62 11.71 9.90
C TYR A 86 22.30 10.21 10.00
N ILE A 87 22.21 9.50 8.87
CA ILE A 87 21.91 8.06 8.85
C ILE A 87 22.93 7.29 9.68
N SER A 88 24.22 7.58 9.51
CA SER A 88 25.29 6.85 10.21
C SER A 88 25.17 6.96 11.73
N THR A 89 24.72 8.12 12.22
CA THR A 89 24.48 8.41 13.64
C THR A 89 23.33 7.59 14.23
N ILE A 90 22.21 7.49 13.50
CA ILE A 90 20.97 6.91 14.05
C ILE A 90 20.74 5.44 13.66
N MET A 91 21.46 4.91 12.67
CA MET A 91 21.21 3.59 12.09
C MET A 91 21.33 2.46 13.13
N GLN A 92 22.50 2.31 13.77
CA GLN A 92 22.70 1.24 14.75
C GLN A 92 21.78 1.37 15.98
N PRO A 93 21.64 2.57 16.61
CA PRO A 93 20.68 2.75 17.70
C PRO A 93 19.25 2.35 17.33
N THR A 94 18.82 2.59 16.09
CA THR A 94 17.49 2.22 15.60
C THR A 94 17.38 0.71 15.38
N ILE A 95 18.38 0.08 14.74
CA ILE A 95 18.40 -1.38 14.54
C ILE A 95 18.33 -2.11 15.89
N ASP A 96 19.05 -1.66 16.90
CA ASP A 96 19.01 -2.27 18.23
C ASP A 96 17.60 -2.25 18.84
N ARG A 97 16.75 -1.28 18.47
CA ARG A 97 15.35 -1.18 18.91
C ARG A 97 14.40 -2.16 18.23
N LEU A 98 14.78 -2.76 17.10
CA LEU A 98 14.08 -3.94 16.56
C LEU A 98 14.21 -5.16 17.49
N GLY A 99 15.14 -5.14 18.45
CA GLY A 99 15.26 -6.18 19.48
C GLY A 99 14.44 -5.93 20.75
N ASP A 100 13.64 -4.86 20.81
CA ASP A 100 13.02 -4.40 22.06
C ASP A 100 11.96 -5.36 22.60
N SER A 101 11.83 -5.39 23.93
CA SER A 101 10.80 -6.17 24.60
C SER A 101 9.37 -5.75 24.23
N LYS A 102 9.15 -4.46 23.91
CA LYS A 102 7.83 -3.88 23.60
C LYS A 102 7.59 -3.83 22.10
N ASP A 103 6.47 -4.41 21.67
CA ASP A 103 6.07 -4.48 20.26
C ASP A 103 5.97 -3.09 19.62
N THR A 104 5.33 -2.15 20.31
CA THR A 104 5.20 -0.75 19.86
C THR A 104 6.54 -0.03 19.66
N THR A 105 7.60 -0.43 20.37
CA THR A 105 8.94 0.14 20.15
C THR A 105 9.58 -0.45 18.89
N ARG A 106 9.43 -1.77 18.68
CA ARG A 106 9.93 -2.45 17.47
C ARG A 106 9.23 -1.93 16.21
N GLU A 107 7.91 -1.75 16.26
CA GLU A 107 7.12 -1.16 15.17
C GLU A 107 7.61 0.24 14.79
N LYS A 108 7.89 1.10 15.76
CA LYS A 108 8.41 2.46 15.50
C LYS A 108 9.83 2.46 14.96
N ALA A 109 10.68 1.53 15.41
CA ALA A 109 12.02 1.36 14.87
C ALA A 109 11.99 0.89 13.41
N SER A 110 11.14 -0.10 13.11
CA SER A 110 10.87 -0.57 11.75
C SER A 110 10.35 0.56 10.85
N LEU A 111 9.38 1.33 11.34
CA LEU A 111 8.83 2.49 10.62
C LEU A 111 9.91 3.52 10.28
N LEU A 112 10.80 3.86 11.22
CA LEU A 112 11.90 4.79 10.96
C LEU A 112 12.82 4.27 9.84
N LEU A 113 13.23 3.00 9.89
CA LEU A 113 14.09 2.39 8.87
C LEU A 113 13.44 2.38 7.48
N LEU A 114 12.17 1.99 7.40
CA LEU A 114 11.38 2.05 6.17
C LEU A 114 11.24 3.48 5.66
N LYS A 115 11.00 4.43 6.58
CA LYS A 115 10.85 5.84 6.23
C LYS A 115 12.10 6.45 5.59
N LEU A 116 13.28 6.10 6.10
CA LEU A 116 14.55 6.51 5.51
C LEU A 116 14.69 6.01 4.06
N THR A 117 14.18 4.82 3.76
CA THR A 117 14.18 4.28 2.40
C THR A 117 13.15 5.00 1.52
N ASN A 118 11.92 5.13 2.01
CA ASN A 118 10.79 5.76 1.31
C ASN A 118 11.01 7.23 0.95
N ARG A 119 11.84 7.95 1.70
CA ARG A 119 12.19 9.35 1.42
C ARG A 119 13.51 9.53 0.66
N GLY A 120 14.07 8.42 0.17
CA GLY A 120 15.29 8.42 -0.64
C GLY A 120 16.56 8.74 0.14
N CYS A 121 16.56 8.59 1.47
CA CYS A 121 17.75 8.76 2.31
C CYS A 121 18.71 7.58 2.09
N LEU A 122 18.20 6.37 1.89
CA LEU A 122 18.96 5.18 1.55
C LEU A 122 18.20 4.29 0.56
N THR A 123 18.91 3.45 -0.18
CA THR A 123 18.29 2.47 -1.10
C THR A 123 17.85 1.21 -0.35
N ALA A 124 16.93 0.42 -0.93
CA ALA A 124 16.52 -0.86 -0.35
C ALA A 124 17.72 -1.81 -0.13
N GLN A 125 18.65 -1.87 -1.08
CA GLN A 125 19.91 -2.59 -0.92
C GLN A 125 20.74 -2.09 0.26
N GLN A 126 20.89 -0.77 0.41
CA GLN A 126 21.67 -0.20 1.51
C GLN A 126 21.05 -0.54 2.87
N LEU A 127 19.71 -0.57 2.98
CA LEU A 127 19.07 -1.04 4.20
C LEU A 127 19.33 -2.52 4.42
N LEU A 128 19.18 -3.34 3.39
CA LEU A 128 19.42 -4.78 3.45
C LEU A 128 20.83 -5.10 3.95
N ASP A 129 21.85 -4.38 3.46
CA ASP A 129 23.23 -4.51 3.92
C ASP A 129 23.38 -4.21 5.42
N LYS A 130 22.63 -3.22 5.94
CA LYS A 130 22.60 -2.89 7.37
C LYS A 130 21.82 -3.90 8.21
N LEU A 131 20.86 -4.61 7.62
CA LEU A 131 20.11 -5.68 8.29
C LEU A 131 20.85 -7.00 8.31
N HIS A 132 21.83 -7.23 7.43
CA HIS A 132 22.57 -8.50 7.39
C HIS A 132 23.06 -9.01 8.77
N PRO A 133 23.63 -8.17 9.66
CA PRO A 133 24.07 -8.61 10.98
C PRO A 133 22.93 -9.02 11.92
N THR A 134 21.69 -8.58 11.68
CA THR A 134 20.54 -8.91 12.53
C THR A 134 20.19 -10.38 12.44
N PHE A 135 20.40 -11.03 11.28
CA PHE A 135 20.08 -12.45 11.08
C PHE A 135 20.94 -13.39 11.92
N THR A 136 22.12 -12.97 12.36
CA THR A 136 23.02 -13.77 13.20
C THR A 136 23.11 -13.26 14.64
N HIS A 137 22.27 -12.30 15.02
CA HIS A 137 22.38 -11.65 16.32
C HIS A 137 21.89 -12.54 17.47
N LYS A 138 22.45 -12.40 18.68
CA LYS A 138 22.07 -13.21 19.86
C LYS A 138 20.61 -13.03 20.31
N ASN A 139 20.04 -11.84 20.12
CA ASN A 139 18.66 -11.53 20.49
C ASN A 139 17.67 -12.09 19.45
N ALA A 140 16.85 -13.06 19.84
CA ALA A 140 15.87 -13.70 18.96
C ALA A 140 14.85 -12.72 18.37
N LYS A 141 14.42 -11.71 19.14
CA LYS A 141 13.50 -10.68 18.63
C LYS A 141 14.12 -9.85 17.50
N LEU A 142 15.40 -9.54 17.62
CA LEU A 142 16.11 -8.81 16.58
C LEU A 142 16.27 -9.64 15.30
N ARG A 143 16.52 -10.96 15.43
CA ARG A 143 16.54 -11.89 14.28
C ARG A 143 15.17 -11.96 13.60
N GLU A 144 14.10 -12.10 14.40
CA GLU A 144 12.71 -12.14 13.95
C GLU A 144 12.31 -10.86 13.21
N GLU A 145 12.46 -9.69 13.82
CA GLU A 145 12.10 -8.42 13.20
C GLU A 145 12.95 -8.11 11.96
N GLY A 146 14.21 -8.55 11.93
CA GLY A 146 15.03 -8.44 10.72
C GLY A 146 14.42 -9.18 9.51
N LEU A 147 13.85 -10.36 9.75
CA LEU A 147 13.15 -11.14 8.72
C LEU A 147 11.82 -10.50 8.30
N VAL A 148 11.08 -9.95 9.26
CA VAL A 148 9.83 -9.20 9.01
C VAL A 148 10.14 -7.97 8.16
N LEU A 149 11.15 -7.20 8.52
CA LEU A 149 11.56 -5.99 7.79
C LEU A 149 12.05 -6.32 6.38
N LEU A 150 12.81 -7.41 6.19
CA LEU A 150 13.15 -7.91 4.86
C LEU A 150 11.90 -8.23 4.03
N THR A 151 10.89 -8.86 4.64
CA THR A 151 9.63 -9.17 3.96
C THR A 151 8.92 -7.89 3.53
N THR A 152 8.87 -6.87 4.39
CA THR A 152 8.31 -5.55 4.04
C THR A 152 9.10 -4.87 2.93
N LEU A 153 10.44 -4.96 2.93
CA LEU A 153 11.25 -4.40 1.85
C LEU A 153 11.00 -5.09 0.50
N LEU A 154 10.81 -6.41 0.51
CA LEU A 154 10.43 -7.15 -0.69
C LEU A 154 9.06 -6.69 -1.21
N ASP A 155 8.09 -6.54 -0.33
CA ASP A 155 6.74 -6.09 -0.69
C ASP A 155 6.73 -4.63 -1.23
N GLU A 156 7.54 -3.72 -0.65
CA GLU A 156 7.58 -2.30 -1.06
C GLU A 156 8.43 -2.04 -2.32
N TYR A 157 9.58 -2.72 -2.48
CA TYR A 157 10.57 -2.40 -3.52
C TYR A 157 10.76 -3.51 -4.57
N GLY A 158 10.28 -4.72 -4.29
CA GLY A 158 10.50 -5.89 -5.12
C GLY A 158 11.90 -6.49 -4.97
N ALA A 159 12.07 -7.70 -5.52
CA ALA A 159 13.34 -8.43 -5.45
C ALA A 159 14.42 -7.89 -6.40
N ASP A 160 14.06 -7.20 -7.49
CA ASP A 160 15.04 -6.72 -8.48
C ASP A 160 15.90 -5.55 -7.95
N GLU A 161 15.43 -4.83 -6.93
CA GLU A 161 16.15 -3.72 -6.27
C GLU A 161 17.12 -4.20 -5.18
N MET A 162 17.20 -5.51 -4.93
CA MET A 162 17.99 -6.11 -3.86
C MET A 162 18.76 -7.36 -4.32
N ALA A 163 20.01 -7.47 -3.88
CA ALA A 163 20.83 -8.66 -4.00
C ALA A 163 20.50 -9.65 -2.85
N LEU A 164 19.50 -10.51 -3.08
CA LEU A 164 18.99 -11.47 -2.11
C LEU A 164 19.92 -12.68 -1.90
N SER A 165 20.76 -13.04 -2.87
CA SER A 165 21.68 -14.18 -2.79
C SER A 165 22.56 -14.14 -1.55
N GLY A 166 23.01 -12.93 -1.17
CA GLY A 166 23.84 -12.68 0.01
C GLY A 166 23.14 -12.91 1.36
N VAL A 167 21.80 -12.89 1.38
CA VAL A 167 20.99 -13.10 2.60
C VAL A 167 20.31 -14.47 2.64
N ILE A 168 20.08 -15.13 1.50
CA ILE A 168 19.41 -16.45 1.43
C ILE A 168 20.09 -17.46 2.36
N SER A 169 21.43 -17.55 2.37
CA SER A 169 22.15 -18.48 3.24
C SER A 169 21.86 -18.26 4.73
N ASN A 170 21.71 -17.00 5.16
CA ASN A 170 21.40 -16.66 6.55
C ASN A 170 19.95 -17.00 6.89
N ILE A 171 19.01 -16.70 6.00
CA ILE A 171 17.59 -17.02 6.19
C ILE A 171 17.39 -18.54 6.30
N VAL A 172 18.08 -19.33 5.45
CA VAL A 172 18.04 -20.79 5.50
C VAL A 172 18.55 -21.33 6.84
N LYS A 173 19.64 -20.76 7.39
CA LYS A 173 20.13 -21.14 8.73
C LYS A 173 19.08 -20.87 9.81
N LEU A 174 18.31 -19.79 9.69
CA LEU A 174 17.25 -19.42 10.63
C LEU A 174 16.04 -20.38 10.61
N LEU A 175 15.87 -21.20 9.57
CA LEU A 175 14.91 -22.31 9.62
C LEU A 175 15.22 -23.29 10.76
N SER A 176 16.47 -23.33 11.24
CA SER A 176 16.96 -24.14 12.36
C SER A 176 17.24 -23.33 13.63
N ASP A 177 16.70 -22.12 13.74
CA ASP A 177 16.88 -21.27 14.92
C ASP A 177 16.38 -21.96 16.21
N PRO A 178 17.04 -21.77 17.37
CA PRO A 178 16.53 -22.30 18.65
C PRO A 178 15.13 -21.78 19.01
N THR A 179 14.79 -20.55 18.62
CA THR A 179 13.49 -19.93 18.91
C THR A 179 12.46 -20.30 17.85
N GLU A 180 11.34 -20.89 18.27
CA GLU A 180 10.27 -21.34 17.37
C GLU A 180 9.71 -20.24 16.48
N LYS A 181 9.42 -19.08 17.06
CA LYS A 181 8.91 -17.93 16.33
C LYS A 181 9.87 -17.46 15.23
N VAL A 182 11.18 -17.51 15.47
CA VAL A 182 12.20 -17.17 14.45
C VAL A 182 12.20 -18.20 13.32
N ARG A 183 12.05 -19.49 13.62
CA ARG A 183 11.94 -20.55 12.60
C ARG A 183 10.71 -20.37 11.72
N GLU A 184 9.56 -20.07 12.35
CA GLU A 184 8.31 -19.84 11.64
C GLU A 184 8.40 -18.61 10.73
N THR A 185 8.90 -17.49 11.26
CA THR A 185 9.14 -16.27 10.49
C THR A 185 10.11 -16.54 9.34
N ALA A 186 11.20 -17.27 9.56
CA ALA A 186 12.15 -17.63 8.51
C ALA A 186 11.49 -18.46 7.40
N LEU A 187 10.66 -19.44 7.75
CA LEU A 187 9.91 -20.25 6.78
C LEU A 187 8.99 -19.37 5.93
N ASN A 188 8.27 -18.43 6.56
CA ASN A 188 7.39 -17.50 5.87
C ASN A 188 8.18 -16.50 5.01
N THR A 189 9.33 -16.02 5.46
CA THR A 189 10.21 -15.14 4.68
C THR A 189 10.74 -15.85 3.44
N VAL A 190 11.18 -17.11 3.52
CA VAL A 190 11.58 -17.89 2.33
C VAL A 190 10.42 -18.05 1.36
N ALA A 191 9.21 -18.32 1.87
CA ALA A 191 8.00 -18.38 1.04
C ALA A 191 7.68 -17.04 0.37
N HIS A 192 7.88 -15.91 1.06
CA HIS A 192 7.75 -14.59 0.47
C HIS A 192 8.81 -14.34 -0.62
N VAL A 193 10.08 -14.67 -0.37
CA VAL A 193 11.13 -14.55 -1.41
C VAL A 193 10.75 -15.38 -2.65
N TYR A 194 10.16 -16.57 -2.48
CA TYR A 194 9.66 -17.38 -3.59
C TYR A 194 8.56 -16.67 -4.40
N ARG A 195 7.67 -15.88 -3.77
CA ARG A 195 6.67 -15.08 -4.51
C ARG A 195 7.30 -14.08 -5.48
N HIS A 196 8.46 -13.51 -5.13
CA HIS A 196 9.16 -12.54 -5.95
C HIS A 196 10.13 -13.17 -6.97
N VAL A 197 10.79 -14.28 -6.60
CA VAL A 197 11.89 -14.88 -7.39
C VAL A 197 11.44 -16.09 -8.22
N GLY A 198 10.45 -16.84 -7.74
CA GLY A 198 9.88 -18.03 -8.39
C GLY A 198 10.79 -19.27 -8.33
N GLU A 199 10.68 -20.14 -9.33
CA GLU A 199 11.37 -21.43 -9.40
C GLU A 199 12.90 -21.32 -9.32
N ARG A 200 13.49 -20.16 -9.66
CA ARG A 200 14.93 -19.92 -9.51
C ARG A 200 15.38 -20.10 -8.06
N LEU A 201 14.59 -19.60 -7.10
CA LEU A 201 14.87 -19.78 -5.68
C LEU A 201 14.80 -21.26 -5.29
N ARG A 202 13.81 -22.00 -5.79
CA ARG A 202 13.68 -23.45 -5.51
C ARG A 202 14.92 -24.21 -5.97
N HIS A 203 15.41 -23.93 -7.18
CA HIS A 203 16.63 -24.57 -7.70
C HIS A 203 17.88 -24.16 -6.91
N ASP A 204 18.03 -22.88 -6.55
CA ASP A 204 19.15 -22.38 -5.76
C ASP A 204 19.18 -23.00 -4.36
N LEU A 205 18.02 -23.06 -3.68
CA LEU A 205 17.87 -23.72 -2.39
C LEU A 205 18.21 -25.21 -2.45
N GLN A 206 17.83 -25.91 -3.53
CA GLN A 206 18.11 -27.33 -3.67
C GLN A 206 19.60 -27.63 -3.96
N LYS A 207 20.26 -26.78 -4.75
CA LYS A 207 21.64 -27.01 -5.20
C LYS A 207 22.69 -26.45 -4.26
N LYS A 208 22.46 -25.25 -3.71
CA LYS A 208 23.49 -24.46 -3.02
C LYS A 208 23.32 -24.40 -1.51
N HIS A 209 22.10 -24.61 -1.01
CA HIS A 209 21.81 -24.47 0.41
C HIS A 209 21.44 -25.83 1.02
N ASN A 210 22.12 -26.22 2.09
CA ASN A 210 21.88 -27.51 2.75
C ASN A 210 20.63 -27.44 3.66
N VAL A 211 19.44 -27.38 3.05
CA VAL A 211 18.16 -27.33 3.78
C VAL A 211 17.82 -28.73 4.34
N PRO A 212 17.57 -28.90 5.65
CA PRO A 212 17.16 -30.19 6.21
C PRO A 212 15.90 -30.73 5.54
N GLN A 213 15.88 -32.03 5.23
CA GLN A 213 14.82 -32.68 4.42
C GLN A 213 13.39 -32.39 4.91
N ALA A 214 13.15 -32.45 6.22
CA ALA A 214 11.83 -32.18 6.78
C ALA A 214 11.35 -30.74 6.50
N LYS A 215 12.25 -29.76 6.52
CA LYS A 215 11.96 -28.34 6.26
C LYS A 215 11.84 -28.08 4.77
N TRP A 216 12.61 -28.78 3.96
CA TRP A 216 12.51 -28.74 2.52
C TRP A 216 11.12 -29.20 2.03
N LEU A 217 10.56 -30.25 2.62
CA LEU A 217 9.20 -30.70 2.31
C LEU A 217 8.16 -29.62 2.63
N LEU A 218 8.26 -28.96 3.79
CA LEU A 218 7.37 -27.86 4.17
C LEU A 218 7.50 -26.65 3.23
N LEU A 219 8.71 -26.33 2.78
CA LEU A 219 8.95 -25.26 1.81
C LEU A 219 8.34 -25.58 0.45
N ILE A 220 8.54 -26.81 -0.06
CA ILE A 220 7.93 -27.25 -1.32
C ILE A 220 6.41 -27.13 -1.24
N GLU A 221 5.80 -27.62 -0.16
CA GLU A 221 4.36 -27.55 0.01
C GLU A 221 3.87 -26.09 -0.03
N LYS A 222 4.55 -25.17 0.67
CA LYS A 222 4.24 -23.74 0.62
C LYS A 222 4.45 -23.13 -0.78
N PHE A 223 5.52 -23.50 -1.48
CA PHE A 223 5.80 -23.01 -2.83
C PHE A 223 4.72 -23.47 -3.82
N ASP A 224 4.33 -24.75 -3.77
CA ASP A 224 3.31 -25.31 -4.64
C ASP A 224 1.93 -24.70 -4.32
N GLN A 225 1.62 -24.41 -3.05
CA GLN A 225 0.42 -23.65 -2.65
C GLN A 225 0.41 -22.23 -3.23
N ILE A 226 1.52 -21.49 -3.11
CA ILE A 226 1.67 -20.13 -3.68
C ILE A 226 1.45 -20.16 -5.20
N LYS A 227 2.05 -21.15 -5.88
CA LYS A 227 1.93 -21.32 -7.33
C LYS A 227 0.50 -21.67 -7.74
N ALA A 228 -0.16 -22.58 -7.00
CA ALA A 228 -1.55 -22.96 -7.24
C ALA A 228 -2.55 -21.82 -6.97
N ALA A 229 -2.24 -20.94 -6.03
CA ALA A 229 -3.01 -19.73 -5.75
C ALA A 229 -2.86 -18.64 -6.82
N GLY A 230 -1.82 -18.72 -7.66
CA GLY A 230 -1.47 -17.67 -8.61
C GLY A 230 -0.81 -16.45 -7.95
N ASP A 231 -0.24 -16.62 -6.76
CA ASP A 231 0.35 -15.55 -5.94
C ASP A 231 1.80 -15.20 -6.32
N LEU A 232 2.29 -15.67 -7.48
CA LEU A 232 3.61 -15.31 -8.01
C LEU A 232 3.57 -13.92 -8.64
N LEU A 233 4.53 -13.07 -8.29
CA LEU A 233 4.63 -11.72 -8.84
C LEU A 233 5.19 -11.74 -10.27
N PRO A 234 4.94 -10.70 -11.10
CA PRO A 234 5.49 -10.62 -12.45
C PRO A 234 7.02 -10.78 -12.53
N SER A 235 7.75 -10.34 -11.50
CA SER A 235 9.20 -10.54 -11.35
C SER A 235 9.60 -12.03 -11.28
N ALA A 236 8.74 -12.88 -10.72
CA ALA A 236 8.92 -14.34 -10.66
C ALA A 236 8.52 -15.03 -11.96
N MET A 237 7.60 -14.44 -12.74
CA MET A 237 7.06 -15.03 -13.98
C MET A 237 7.84 -14.64 -15.25
N SER A 238 8.75 -13.66 -15.17
CA SER A 238 9.59 -13.24 -16.31
C SER A 238 10.58 -14.33 -16.71
N SER A 239 10.11 -15.29 -17.50
CA SER A 239 10.84 -16.43 -18.08
C SER A 239 11.71 -16.04 -19.29
N LYS A 240 12.16 -14.77 -19.39
CA LYS A 240 13.20 -14.37 -20.36
C LYS A 240 14.58 -14.46 -19.72
N ALA A 241 15.08 -15.69 -19.61
CA ALA A 241 16.48 -16.10 -19.79
C ALA A 241 16.68 -17.51 -19.23
N MET A 242 16.22 -18.53 -19.96
CA MET A 242 16.73 -19.90 -19.78
C MET A 242 18.01 -20.09 -20.60
N LYS A 243 18.95 -19.15 -20.45
CA LYS A 243 20.31 -19.19 -20.99
C LYS A 243 21.22 -18.54 -19.96
N ASP A 244 21.98 -19.39 -19.26
CA ASP A 244 23.10 -19.08 -18.36
C ASP A 244 22.98 -17.81 -17.51
N GLU A 245 22.60 -18.00 -16.23
CA GLU A 245 23.53 -17.82 -15.11
C GLU A 245 22.81 -18.22 -13.81
N ASP A 246 23.52 -18.97 -12.98
CA ASP A 246 23.07 -19.73 -11.82
C ASP A 246 22.74 -18.83 -10.60
N GLU A 247 22.29 -17.58 -10.80
CA GLU A 247 22.15 -16.59 -9.72
C GLU A 247 20.69 -16.19 -9.46
N THR A 248 20.35 -16.12 -8.17
CA THR A 248 19.03 -15.68 -7.66
C THR A 248 18.83 -14.17 -7.76
N ASP A 249 19.91 -13.42 -8.00
CA ASP A 249 19.90 -11.96 -8.05
C ASP A 249 19.84 -11.47 -9.48
N ARG A 250 18.80 -10.70 -9.78
CA ARG A 250 18.78 -9.84 -10.96
C ARG A 250 19.04 -8.40 -10.52
N ALA A 251 20.26 -8.11 -10.10
CA ALA A 251 20.71 -6.72 -10.04
C ALA A 251 20.87 -6.22 -11.49
N ILE A 252 19.78 -5.77 -12.11
CA ILE A 252 19.87 -5.09 -13.40
C ILE A 252 20.66 -3.80 -13.13
N LYS A 253 21.96 -3.79 -13.43
CA LYS A 253 22.65 -2.56 -13.82
C LYS A 253 21.94 -2.05 -15.05
N SER A 254 20.85 -1.32 -14.87
CA SER A 254 20.16 -0.67 -15.97
C SER A 254 21.05 0.48 -16.40
N ALA A 255 21.82 0.23 -17.45
CA ALA A 255 22.32 1.27 -18.32
C ALA A 255 21.16 2.24 -18.64
N PRO A 256 21.41 3.55 -18.71
CA PRO A 256 20.38 4.56 -18.69
C PRO A 256 19.42 4.34 -19.85
N VAL A 257 18.14 4.15 -19.55
CA VAL A 257 17.09 4.29 -20.54
C VAL A 257 17.20 5.71 -21.05
N LYS A 258 17.63 5.84 -22.32
CA LYS A 258 17.72 7.10 -23.05
C LYS A 258 16.38 7.83 -22.92
N ARG A 259 16.32 8.78 -21.98
CA ARG A 259 15.39 9.90 -22.06
C ARG A 259 15.73 10.63 -23.34
N SER A 260 14.80 10.61 -24.28
CA SER A 260 14.80 11.43 -25.47
C SER A 260 14.92 12.89 -25.03
N THR A 261 16.13 13.43 -25.12
CA THR A 261 16.42 14.83 -24.90
C THR A 261 15.94 15.62 -26.13
N SER A 262 14.92 16.43 -25.95
CA SER A 262 14.83 17.71 -26.65
C SER A 262 14.75 18.80 -25.60
N ALA A 263 15.86 19.52 -25.44
CA ALA A 263 16.00 20.66 -24.57
C ALA A 263 16.17 21.91 -25.43
N VAL A 264 15.28 22.90 -25.29
CA VAL A 264 15.61 24.33 -25.46
C VAL A 264 14.75 25.18 -24.50
N GLN A 265 15.39 25.55 -23.38
CA GLN A 265 15.48 26.85 -22.69
C GLN A 265 14.27 27.69 -22.17
N LYS A 266 14.25 27.81 -20.83
CA LYS A 266 14.11 28.98 -19.92
C LYS A 266 13.08 30.11 -20.19
N ARG A 267 12.15 30.32 -19.23
CA ARG A 267 12.10 31.45 -18.24
C ARG A 267 10.77 31.48 -17.44
N GLY A 268 10.86 31.74 -16.12
CA GLY A 268 9.99 32.68 -15.39
C GLY A 268 8.68 32.19 -14.71
N GLN A 269 8.60 32.47 -13.40
CA GLN A 269 7.43 32.86 -12.58
C GLN A 269 6.43 31.82 -12.02
N PHE A 270 6.31 31.86 -10.67
CA PHE A 270 5.14 31.78 -9.78
C PHE A 270 3.86 30.99 -10.19
N GLY A 271 3.46 30.01 -9.36
CA GLY A 271 2.07 29.46 -9.31
C GLY A 271 1.96 28.00 -8.82
N PRO A 272 0.84 27.57 -8.21
CA PRO A 272 0.84 26.73 -7.00
C PRO A 272 0.62 25.22 -7.15
N ALA A 273 1.02 24.51 -6.08
CA ALA A 273 0.58 23.21 -5.53
C ALA A 273 0.30 22.03 -6.50
N LYS A 274 1.19 21.01 -6.47
CA LYS A 274 0.97 19.71 -7.11
C LYS A 274 0.35 18.70 -6.16
N SER A 275 -0.76 18.13 -6.64
CA SER A 275 -1.35 16.80 -6.43
C SER A 275 -0.69 15.86 -5.41
N VAL A 276 -1.52 15.46 -4.43
CA VAL A 276 -1.35 14.37 -3.47
C VAL A 276 -0.80 13.11 -4.14
N GLN A 277 0.41 12.69 -3.74
CA GLN A 277 0.99 11.39 -4.11
C GLN A 277 0.45 10.32 -3.17
N SER A 278 -0.12 9.26 -3.77
CA SER A 278 -0.61 8.04 -3.13
C SER A 278 0.53 7.19 -2.58
N THR A 279 0.44 6.82 -1.31
CA THR A 279 1.34 5.92 -0.59
C THR A 279 1.15 4.47 -1.06
N PRO A 280 2.23 3.67 -1.26
CA PRO A 280 2.12 2.25 -1.61
C PRO A 280 1.48 1.42 -0.48
N GLY A 281 0.72 0.40 -0.88
CA GLY A 281 -0.28 -0.29 -0.07
C GLY A 281 0.23 -1.17 1.08
N GLN A 282 -0.49 -1.13 2.20
CA GLN A 282 -0.44 -2.13 3.27
C GLN A 282 -1.07 -3.45 2.80
N ALA A 283 -0.59 -4.60 3.30
CA ALA A 283 -1.11 -5.92 2.95
C ALA A 283 -2.67 -6.00 3.02
N GLY A 284 -3.28 -6.42 1.92
CA GLY A 284 -4.74 -6.49 1.77
C GLY A 284 -5.43 -5.15 1.49
N ALA A 285 -4.70 -4.03 1.40
CA ALA A 285 -5.21 -2.81 0.80
C ALA A 285 -5.19 -2.93 -0.72
N ILE A 286 -6.25 -2.45 -1.35
CA ILE A 286 -6.32 -2.30 -2.81
C ILE A 286 -6.11 -0.82 -3.12
N ASP A 287 -5.22 -0.54 -4.06
CA ASP A 287 -4.96 0.80 -4.57
C ASP A 287 -5.61 1.02 -5.95
N GLU A 288 -5.51 2.25 -6.43
CA GLU A 288 -6.08 2.68 -7.72
C GLU A 288 -5.45 1.91 -8.89
N GLU A 289 -4.14 1.61 -8.81
CA GLU A 289 -3.39 0.87 -9.83
C GLU A 289 -3.85 -0.59 -9.94
N SER A 290 -4.15 -1.25 -8.82
CA SER A 290 -4.72 -2.61 -8.81
C SER A 290 -6.05 -2.69 -9.56
N PHE A 291 -6.88 -1.64 -9.48
CA PHE A 291 -8.13 -1.56 -10.23
C PHE A 291 -7.85 -1.42 -11.73
N LEU A 292 -6.97 -0.48 -12.12
CA LEU A 292 -6.61 -0.25 -13.53
C LEU A 292 -6.04 -1.51 -14.19
N ASN A 293 -5.12 -2.20 -13.51
CA ASN A 293 -4.55 -3.46 -13.99
C ASN A 293 -5.63 -4.54 -14.13
N ALA A 294 -6.58 -4.60 -13.20
CA ALA A 294 -7.66 -5.56 -13.26
C ALA A 294 -8.63 -5.28 -14.41
N PHE A 295 -8.90 -4.02 -14.77
CA PHE A 295 -9.95 -3.60 -15.72
C PHE A 295 -9.98 -4.41 -17.02
N GLU A 296 -8.81 -4.64 -17.61
CA GLU A 296 -8.64 -5.36 -18.88
C GLU A 296 -8.22 -6.83 -18.72
N ASP A 297 -7.94 -7.29 -17.50
CA ASP A 297 -7.67 -8.70 -17.18
C ASP A 297 -8.97 -9.50 -17.14
N VAL A 298 -9.55 -9.70 -18.33
CA VAL A 298 -10.84 -10.38 -18.50
C VAL A 298 -10.84 -11.26 -19.75
N PRO A 299 -11.66 -12.33 -19.76
CA PRO A 299 -11.79 -13.18 -20.94
C PRO A 299 -12.28 -12.39 -22.16
N ALA A 300 -11.74 -12.71 -23.34
CA ALA A 300 -12.20 -12.12 -24.59
C ALA A 300 -13.66 -12.52 -24.86
N VAL A 301 -14.52 -11.53 -25.09
CA VAL A 301 -15.94 -11.73 -25.43
C VAL A 301 -16.16 -11.38 -26.90
N LYS A 302 -16.97 -12.19 -27.59
CA LYS A 302 -17.48 -11.88 -28.92
C LYS A 302 -18.96 -11.56 -28.81
N LEU A 303 -19.38 -10.47 -29.44
CA LEU A 303 -20.77 -10.04 -29.51
C LEU A 303 -21.22 -10.10 -30.98
N PHE A 304 -22.23 -10.92 -31.25
CA PHE A 304 -22.68 -11.17 -32.62
C PHE A 304 -23.96 -10.39 -32.98
N SER A 305 -24.77 -10.00 -31.99
CA SER A 305 -26.01 -9.24 -32.19
C SER A 305 -26.51 -8.58 -30.90
N ALA A 306 -27.50 -7.69 -31.01
CA ALA A 306 -28.18 -7.10 -29.85
C ALA A 306 -28.89 -8.16 -28.98
N LYS A 307 -29.39 -9.23 -29.59
CA LYS A 307 -30.04 -10.35 -28.89
C LYS A 307 -29.02 -11.18 -28.09
N ASP A 308 -27.86 -11.44 -28.67
CA ASP A 308 -26.75 -12.12 -28.00
C ASP A 308 -26.26 -11.30 -26.78
N LEU A 309 -26.13 -9.98 -26.93
CA LEU A 309 -25.84 -9.09 -25.80
C LEU A 309 -26.88 -9.22 -24.68
N GLU A 310 -28.17 -9.20 -25.02
CA GLU A 310 -29.26 -9.31 -24.03
C GLU A 310 -29.22 -10.65 -23.29
N GLU A 311 -29.01 -11.76 -24.00
CA GLU A 311 -28.88 -13.10 -23.42
C GLU A 311 -27.67 -13.19 -22.47
N GLN A 312 -26.51 -12.64 -22.89
CA GLN A 312 -25.32 -12.62 -22.04
C GLN A 312 -25.50 -11.73 -20.80
N MET A 313 -26.10 -10.55 -20.94
CA MET A 313 -26.40 -9.64 -19.83
C MET A 313 -27.41 -10.25 -18.85
N LYS A 314 -28.44 -10.95 -19.35
CA LYS A 314 -29.40 -11.68 -18.53
C LYS A 314 -28.72 -12.80 -17.74
N SER A 315 -27.84 -13.57 -18.38
CA SER A 315 -27.05 -14.59 -17.69
C SER A 315 -26.18 -13.99 -16.58
N ILE A 316 -25.54 -12.84 -16.82
CA ILE A 316 -24.76 -12.13 -15.79
C ILE A 316 -25.66 -11.70 -14.63
N LYS A 317 -26.83 -11.12 -14.92
CA LYS A 317 -27.81 -10.71 -13.90
C LYS A 317 -28.16 -11.87 -12.97
N ASP A 318 -28.50 -13.01 -13.55
CA ASP A 318 -29.02 -14.19 -12.85
C ASP A 318 -27.91 -14.86 -12.01
N VAL A 319 -26.65 -14.85 -12.47
CA VAL A 319 -25.53 -15.44 -11.72
C VAL A 319 -25.05 -14.49 -10.62
N VAL A 320 -24.78 -13.22 -10.93
CA VAL A 320 -24.18 -12.27 -9.97
C VAL A 320 -25.09 -12.02 -8.76
N GLY A 321 -26.40 -11.96 -8.99
CA GLY A 321 -27.40 -11.66 -7.96
C GLY A 321 -27.84 -12.86 -7.10
N ASP A 322 -27.41 -14.09 -7.44
CA ASP A 322 -27.80 -15.30 -6.71
C ASP A 322 -26.68 -15.71 -5.73
N ASP A 323 -26.94 -15.55 -4.43
CA ASP A 323 -26.00 -15.87 -3.35
C ASP A 323 -25.74 -17.37 -3.19
N LYS A 324 -26.56 -18.23 -3.82
CA LYS A 324 -26.39 -19.68 -3.85
C LYS A 324 -25.44 -20.14 -4.96
N LYS A 325 -25.16 -19.28 -5.95
CA LYS A 325 -24.17 -19.60 -7.00
C LYS A 325 -22.76 -19.56 -6.44
N ASP A 326 -21.90 -20.40 -7.02
CA ASP A 326 -20.50 -20.45 -6.63
C ASP A 326 -19.83 -19.08 -6.82
N TRP A 327 -19.05 -18.67 -5.83
CA TRP A 327 -18.45 -17.35 -5.81
C TRP A 327 -17.47 -17.12 -6.97
N LYS A 328 -16.81 -18.18 -7.48
CA LYS A 328 -15.93 -18.06 -8.65
C LYS A 328 -16.76 -17.80 -9.90
N GLN A 329 -17.89 -18.47 -10.07
CA GLN A 329 -18.80 -18.23 -11.20
C GLN A 329 -19.36 -16.82 -11.21
N ARG A 330 -19.65 -16.27 -10.01
CA ARG A 330 -20.07 -14.88 -9.85
C ARG A 330 -18.94 -13.92 -10.24
N ASN A 331 -17.72 -14.17 -9.81
CA ASN A 331 -16.55 -13.38 -10.23
C ASN A 331 -16.31 -13.42 -11.74
N GLU A 332 -16.37 -14.59 -12.35
CA GLU A 332 -16.22 -14.73 -13.80
C GLU A 332 -17.36 -14.02 -14.58
N SER A 333 -18.57 -13.98 -14.02
CA SER A 333 -19.69 -13.24 -14.62
C SER A 333 -19.48 -11.72 -14.56
N MET A 334 -18.88 -11.21 -13.47
CA MET A 334 -18.51 -9.80 -13.35
C MET A 334 -17.38 -9.42 -14.31
N LYS A 335 -16.34 -10.26 -14.44
CA LYS A 335 -15.30 -10.14 -15.48
C LYS A 335 -15.90 -10.16 -16.89
N LYS A 336 -16.86 -11.04 -17.14
CA LYS A 336 -17.56 -11.12 -18.43
C LYS A 336 -18.27 -9.81 -18.78
N LEU A 337 -18.91 -9.14 -17.81
CA LEU A 337 -19.51 -7.81 -18.04
C LEU A 337 -18.47 -6.79 -18.52
N ARG A 338 -17.29 -6.77 -17.88
CA ARG A 338 -16.19 -5.90 -18.31
C ARG A 338 -15.70 -6.27 -19.71
N GLY A 339 -15.57 -7.56 -20.02
CA GLY A 339 -15.26 -8.06 -21.36
C GLY A 339 -16.28 -7.65 -22.43
N ILE A 340 -17.58 -7.65 -22.11
CA ILE A 340 -18.64 -7.16 -23.00
C ILE A 340 -18.44 -5.69 -23.35
N LEU A 341 -18.07 -4.84 -22.39
CA LEU A 341 -17.79 -3.42 -22.62
C LEU A 341 -16.55 -3.22 -23.51
N ILE A 342 -15.48 -3.98 -23.28
CA ILE A 342 -14.27 -3.96 -24.10
C ILE A 342 -14.59 -4.40 -25.54
N ALA A 343 -15.46 -5.39 -25.70
CA ALA A 343 -15.94 -5.87 -27.00
C ALA A 343 -16.91 -4.89 -27.70
N GLY A 344 -17.13 -3.69 -27.15
CA GLY A 344 -18.01 -2.67 -27.73
C GLY A 344 -19.48 -2.86 -27.42
N GLY A 345 -19.84 -3.59 -26.36
CA GLY A 345 -21.23 -3.81 -25.94
C GLY A 345 -22.01 -2.51 -25.70
N ALA A 346 -21.35 -1.43 -25.29
CA ALA A 346 -21.96 -0.12 -25.10
C ALA A 346 -22.42 0.56 -26.41
N ASN A 347 -22.03 0.04 -27.58
CA ASN A 347 -22.43 0.55 -28.88
C ASN A 347 -23.81 0.01 -29.34
N PHE A 348 -24.37 -0.98 -28.64
CA PHE A 348 -25.70 -1.51 -28.92
C PHE A 348 -26.77 -0.69 -28.20
N ASP A 349 -27.87 -0.37 -28.89
CA ASP A 349 -28.93 0.50 -28.36
C ASP A 349 -29.59 -0.06 -27.09
N ASN A 350 -29.75 -1.39 -27.01
CA ASN A 350 -30.36 -2.07 -25.85
C ASN A 350 -29.43 -2.18 -24.62
N PHE A 351 -28.14 -1.83 -24.74
CA PHE A 351 -27.19 -1.96 -23.64
C PHE A 351 -27.60 -1.20 -22.39
N THR A 352 -28.12 0.02 -22.55
CA THR A 352 -28.51 0.87 -21.40
C THR A 352 -29.65 0.23 -20.59
N GLU A 353 -30.58 -0.45 -21.26
CA GLU A 353 -31.67 -1.18 -20.60
C GLU A 353 -31.14 -2.44 -19.91
N CYS A 354 -30.28 -3.22 -20.59
CA CYS A 354 -29.61 -4.37 -19.99
C CYS A 354 -28.80 -3.99 -18.74
N LEU A 355 -28.10 -2.85 -18.78
CA LEU A 355 -27.31 -2.34 -17.66
C LEU A 355 -28.18 -1.97 -16.45
N LYS A 356 -29.34 -1.34 -16.67
CA LYS A 356 -30.30 -1.07 -15.59
C LYS A 356 -30.79 -2.37 -14.94
N ASN A 357 -31.01 -3.41 -15.74
CA ASN A 357 -31.51 -4.70 -15.27
C ASN A 357 -30.52 -5.47 -14.38
N VAL A 358 -29.20 -5.24 -14.52
CA VAL A 358 -28.16 -5.87 -13.68
C VAL A 358 -27.85 -5.09 -12.39
N GLN A 359 -28.32 -3.84 -12.25
CA GLN A 359 -27.97 -2.95 -11.14
C GLN A 359 -28.15 -3.58 -9.76
N ARG A 360 -29.34 -4.13 -9.48
CA ARG A 360 -29.63 -4.75 -8.17
C ARG A 360 -28.74 -5.96 -7.88
N SER A 361 -28.37 -6.72 -8.90
CA SER A 361 -27.46 -7.86 -8.74
C SER A 361 -26.06 -7.38 -8.29
N PHE A 362 -25.58 -6.25 -8.82
CA PHE A 362 -24.30 -5.68 -8.42
C PHE A 362 -24.34 -5.00 -7.05
N GLU A 363 -25.45 -4.35 -6.68
CA GLU A 363 -25.65 -3.85 -5.31
C GLU A 363 -25.58 -4.98 -4.29
N ALA A 364 -26.24 -6.12 -4.56
CA ALA A 364 -26.16 -7.31 -3.74
C ALA A 364 -24.74 -7.88 -3.68
N ALA A 365 -24.04 -7.96 -4.82
CA ALA A 365 -22.65 -8.42 -4.87
C ALA A 365 -21.67 -7.53 -4.09
N CYS A 366 -21.92 -6.23 -4.00
CA CYS A 366 -21.13 -5.32 -3.17
C CYS A 366 -21.33 -5.57 -1.66
N MET A 367 -22.40 -6.24 -1.25
CA MET A 367 -22.68 -6.59 0.16
C MET A 367 -22.38 -8.05 0.48
N ASP A 368 -21.67 -8.76 -0.39
CA ASP A 368 -21.37 -10.17 -0.19
C ASP A 368 -20.50 -10.43 1.04
N LEU A 369 -20.70 -11.58 1.68
CA LEU A 369 -19.87 -12.00 2.82
C LEU A 369 -18.44 -12.36 2.41
N ARG A 370 -18.20 -12.67 1.14
CA ARG A 370 -16.88 -13.00 0.61
C ARG A 370 -16.20 -11.75 0.06
N SER A 371 -15.08 -11.39 0.68
CA SER A 371 -14.26 -10.23 0.27
C SER A 371 -13.83 -10.27 -1.20
N GLN A 372 -13.64 -11.46 -1.79
CA GLN A 372 -13.30 -11.63 -3.20
C GLN A 372 -14.44 -11.24 -4.14
N VAL A 373 -15.70 -11.50 -3.76
CA VAL A 373 -16.88 -11.11 -4.56
C VAL A 373 -17.09 -9.60 -4.46
N VAL A 374 -16.96 -9.03 -3.25
CA VAL A 374 -17.07 -7.59 -3.04
C VAL A 374 -15.97 -6.82 -3.77
N LYS A 375 -14.72 -7.30 -3.73
CA LYS A 375 -13.59 -6.73 -4.49
C LYS A 375 -13.89 -6.71 -5.98
N GLU A 376 -14.31 -7.85 -6.53
CA GLU A 376 -14.59 -7.99 -7.97
C GLU A 376 -15.79 -7.13 -8.41
N ALA A 377 -16.82 -7.04 -7.58
CA ALA A 377 -17.97 -6.15 -7.80
C ALA A 377 -17.54 -4.67 -7.81
N ALA A 378 -16.71 -4.25 -6.86
CA ALA A 378 -16.18 -2.89 -6.77
C ALA A 378 -15.30 -2.53 -7.99
N ILE A 379 -14.41 -3.44 -8.42
CA ILE A 379 -13.61 -3.28 -9.64
C ILE A 379 -14.51 -3.11 -10.87
N THR A 380 -15.54 -3.95 -10.99
CA THR A 380 -16.47 -3.89 -12.12
C THR A 380 -17.28 -2.61 -12.13
N VAL A 381 -17.78 -2.17 -10.98
CA VAL A 381 -18.48 -0.89 -10.84
C VAL A 381 -17.59 0.31 -11.19
N ALA A 382 -16.34 0.30 -10.75
CA ALA A 382 -15.36 1.33 -11.10
C ALA A 382 -15.08 1.35 -12.62
N PHE A 383 -14.92 0.18 -13.25
CA PHE A 383 -14.74 0.06 -14.69
C PHE A 383 -15.94 0.58 -15.48
N LEU A 384 -17.16 0.30 -15.02
CA LEU A 384 -18.39 0.81 -15.64
C LEU A 384 -18.40 2.34 -15.64
N SER A 385 -18.07 2.99 -14.51
CA SER A 385 -17.91 4.45 -14.44
C SER A 385 -16.81 4.94 -15.37
N TYR A 386 -15.66 4.26 -15.39
CA TYR A 386 -14.52 4.62 -16.24
C TYR A 386 -14.86 4.63 -17.73
N GLN A 387 -15.58 3.62 -18.21
CA GLN A 387 -15.92 3.48 -19.64
C GLN A 387 -17.15 4.29 -20.05
N LEU A 388 -18.21 4.29 -19.24
CA LEU A 388 -19.50 4.88 -19.61
C LEU A 388 -19.61 6.37 -19.24
N LYS A 389 -18.71 6.87 -18.40
CA LYS A 389 -18.72 8.25 -17.89
C LYS A 389 -20.13 8.62 -17.39
N ASN A 390 -20.67 9.77 -17.78
CA ASN A 390 -21.99 10.23 -17.35
C ASN A 390 -23.16 9.31 -17.72
N LYS A 391 -23.02 8.37 -18.67
CA LYS A 391 -24.07 7.35 -18.93
C LYS A 391 -24.24 6.39 -17.75
N PHE A 392 -23.23 6.27 -16.89
CA PHE A 392 -23.27 5.49 -15.65
C PHE A 392 -24.06 6.17 -14.51
N ALA A 393 -24.42 7.45 -14.65
CA ALA A 393 -24.90 8.28 -13.53
C ALA A 393 -26.02 7.64 -12.70
N SER A 394 -27.03 7.06 -13.36
CA SER A 394 -28.17 6.41 -12.69
C SER A 394 -27.80 5.14 -11.95
N PHE A 395 -26.89 4.33 -12.50
CA PHE A 395 -26.43 3.11 -11.86
C PHE A 395 -25.57 3.46 -10.64
N GLY A 396 -24.64 4.41 -10.83
CA GLY A 396 -23.77 4.89 -9.76
C GLY A 396 -24.54 5.45 -8.58
N GLU A 397 -25.63 6.18 -8.81
CA GLU A 397 -26.45 6.77 -7.73
C GLU A 397 -26.96 5.72 -6.74
N CYS A 398 -27.35 4.55 -7.24
CA CYS A 398 -27.93 3.51 -6.42
C CYS A 398 -26.86 2.66 -5.70
N VAL A 399 -25.69 2.44 -6.31
CA VAL A 399 -24.60 1.65 -5.72
C VAL A 399 -23.67 2.46 -4.80
N LEU A 400 -23.59 3.78 -4.98
CA LEU A 400 -22.69 4.66 -4.22
C LEU A 400 -22.87 4.55 -2.69
N PRO A 401 -24.10 4.56 -2.13
CA PRO A 401 -24.29 4.39 -0.68
C PRO A 401 -23.76 3.04 -0.18
N THR A 402 -23.94 1.98 -0.96
CA THR A 402 -23.47 0.63 -0.62
C THR A 402 -21.95 0.58 -0.55
N LEU A 403 -21.25 1.19 -1.51
CA LEU A 403 -19.79 1.24 -1.52
C LEU A 403 -19.22 2.08 -0.37
N ILE A 404 -19.86 3.21 -0.01
CA ILE A 404 -19.47 4.03 1.13
C ILE A 404 -19.58 3.23 2.43
N ASN A 405 -20.60 2.38 2.57
CA ASN A 405 -20.77 1.52 3.73
C ASN A 405 -19.76 0.37 3.84
N LEU A 406 -18.94 0.13 2.80
CA LEU A 406 -17.81 -0.81 2.90
C LEU A 406 -16.60 -0.20 3.60
N ILE A 407 -16.43 1.12 3.57
CA ILE A 407 -15.26 1.84 4.10
C ILE A 407 -14.93 1.49 5.57
N PRO A 408 -15.89 1.35 6.51
CA PRO A 408 -15.58 1.01 7.89
C PRO A 408 -15.37 -0.49 8.15
N ASN A 409 -15.35 -1.33 7.12
CA ASN A 409 -15.19 -2.77 7.28
C ASN A 409 -13.80 -3.12 7.86
N SER A 410 -13.76 -4.07 8.80
CA SER A 410 -12.51 -4.52 9.41
C SER A 410 -11.62 -5.31 8.44
N ALA A 411 -12.20 -5.95 7.42
CA ALA A 411 -11.44 -6.57 6.34
C ALA A 411 -10.94 -5.48 5.37
N LYS A 412 -9.62 -5.23 5.41
CA LYS A 412 -8.97 -4.15 4.65
C LYS A 412 -9.27 -4.20 3.15
N VAL A 413 -9.34 -5.41 2.57
CA VAL A 413 -9.68 -5.63 1.16
C VAL A 413 -11.06 -5.04 0.84
N MET A 414 -12.06 -5.26 1.69
CA MET A 414 -13.41 -4.74 1.47
C MET A 414 -13.48 -3.23 1.66
N ALA A 415 -12.87 -2.72 2.74
CA ALA A 415 -12.82 -1.29 3.04
C ALA A 415 -12.16 -0.48 1.93
N THR A 416 -11.00 -0.94 1.46
CA THR A 416 -10.26 -0.26 0.39
C THR A 416 -10.91 -0.42 -0.97
N SER A 417 -11.52 -1.58 -1.27
CA SER A 417 -12.33 -1.77 -2.49
C SER A 417 -13.45 -0.73 -2.59
N GLY A 418 -14.20 -0.52 -1.50
CA GLY A 418 -15.27 0.48 -1.46
C GLY A 418 -14.74 1.90 -1.66
N ALA A 419 -13.68 2.28 -0.94
CA ALA A 419 -13.10 3.62 -1.04
C ALA A 419 -12.56 3.93 -2.44
N VAL A 420 -11.80 2.99 -3.04
CA VAL A 420 -11.23 3.15 -4.40
C VAL A 420 -12.33 3.19 -5.45
N ALA A 421 -13.36 2.33 -5.35
CA ALA A 421 -14.47 2.36 -6.29
C ALA A 421 -15.25 3.67 -6.25
N VAL A 422 -15.52 4.22 -5.05
CA VAL A 422 -16.16 5.54 -4.91
C VAL A 422 -15.30 6.63 -5.57
N ARG A 423 -13.98 6.59 -5.37
CA ARG A 423 -13.03 7.54 -5.97
C ARG A 423 -13.11 7.50 -7.50
N PHE A 424 -13.06 6.33 -8.13
CA PHE A 424 -13.24 6.17 -9.58
C PHE A 424 -14.59 6.67 -10.09
N ILE A 425 -15.67 6.41 -9.34
CA ILE A 425 -17.00 6.90 -9.70
C ILE A 425 -16.98 8.43 -9.77
N LEU A 426 -16.49 9.08 -8.73
CA LEU A 426 -16.47 10.54 -8.64
C LEU A 426 -15.48 11.17 -9.62
N GLN A 427 -14.36 10.52 -9.96
CA GLN A 427 -13.43 11.03 -10.97
C GLN A 427 -14.01 11.02 -12.40
N HIS A 428 -14.80 10.00 -12.75
CA HIS A 428 -15.22 9.78 -14.15
C HIS A 428 -16.70 10.03 -14.45
N THR A 429 -17.55 10.08 -13.42
CA THR A 429 -19.00 10.31 -13.57
C THR A 429 -19.40 11.53 -12.76
N HIS A 430 -19.61 12.67 -13.43
CA HIS A 430 -19.87 13.96 -12.80
C HIS A 430 -21.38 14.21 -12.74
N SER A 431 -22.04 13.56 -11.78
CA SER A 431 -23.49 13.67 -11.57
C SER A 431 -23.81 14.50 -10.34
N PRO A 432 -24.59 15.61 -10.44
CA PRO A 432 -24.94 16.43 -9.28
C PRO A 432 -25.71 15.65 -8.20
N ARG A 433 -26.38 14.56 -8.59
CA ARG A 433 -27.08 13.64 -7.67
C ARG A 433 -26.16 12.95 -6.66
N TYR A 434 -24.84 12.89 -6.91
CA TYR A 434 -23.90 12.29 -5.97
C TYR A 434 -23.54 13.22 -4.81
N ILE A 435 -23.66 14.54 -5.00
CA ILE A 435 -23.28 15.53 -3.99
C ILE A 435 -24.08 15.33 -2.69
N PRO A 436 -25.43 15.23 -2.72
CA PRO A 436 -26.21 14.96 -1.51
C PRO A 436 -25.80 13.67 -0.77
N ILE A 437 -25.40 12.62 -1.51
CA ILE A 437 -24.99 11.34 -0.92
C ILE A 437 -23.67 11.50 -0.15
N ILE A 438 -22.69 12.18 -0.77
CA ILE A 438 -21.38 12.45 -0.15
C ILE A 438 -21.51 13.41 1.04
N THR A 439 -22.26 14.51 0.91
CA THR A 439 -22.46 15.47 2.01
C THR A 439 -23.22 14.85 3.17
N ALA A 440 -24.20 13.98 2.92
CA ALA A 440 -24.89 13.24 3.98
C ALA A 440 -23.93 12.29 4.73
N SER A 441 -23.00 11.66 4.01
CA SER A 441 -22.01 10.72 4.57
C SER A 441 -20.99 11.40 5.50
N MET A 442 -20.74 12.71 5.35
CA MET A 442 -19.90 13.50 6.26
C MET A 442 -20.47 13.58 7.69
N ASN A 443 -21.78 13.35 7.86
CA ASN A 443 -22.44 13.28 9.17
C ASN A 443 -22.61 11.84 9.69
N SER A 444 -21.98 10.85 9.04
CA SER A 444 -22.03 9.45 9.47
C SER A 444 -21.47 9.26 10.88
N LYS A 445 -22.00 8.28 11.62
CA LYS A 445 -21.46 7.89 12.93
C LYS A 445 -20.03 7.30 12.81
N SER A 446 -19.70 6.69 11.67
CA SER A 446 -18.37 6.11 11.43
C SER A 446 -17.32 7.20 11.16
N LYS A 447 -16.24 7.20 11.94
CA LYS A 447 -15.09 8.10 11.72
C LYS A 447 -14.46 7.89 10.34
N ASP A 448 -14.35 6.65 9.89
CA ASP A 448 -13.71 6.31 8.61
C ASP A 448 -14.53 6.79 7.42
N ILE A 449 -15.86 6.65 7.49
CA ILE A 449 -16.77 7.21 6.47
C ILE A 449 -16.66 8.73 6.44
N ARG A 450 -16.67 9.41 7.60
CA ARG A 450 -16.53 10.87 7.64
C ARG A 450 -15.22 11.34 7.00
N ARG A 451 -14.10 10.70 7.37
CA ARG A 451 -12.78 11.00 6.79
C ARG A 451 -12.77 10.83 5.27
N ALA A 452 -13.19 9.67 4.78
CA ALA A 452 -13.23 9.39 3.35
C ALA A 452 -14.19 10.33 2.61
N SER A 453 -15.33 10.69 3.20
CA SER A 453 -16.29 11.63 2.61
C SER A 453 -15.70 13.03 2.43
N CYS A 454 -14.84 13.49 3.35
CA CYS A 454 -14.10 14.74 3.16
C CYS A 454 -13.12 14.65 1.97
N GLU A 455 -12.42 13.52 1.82
CA GLU A 455 -11.50 13.29 0.69
C GLU A 455 -12.26 13.21 -0.64
N PHE A 456 -13.44 12.58 -0.66
CA PHE A 456 -14.34 12.54 -1.82
C PHE A 456 -14.89 13.91 -2.18
N LEU A 457 -15.27 14.70 -1.17
CA LEU A 457 -15.75 16.06 -1.40
C LEU A 457 -14.62 16.94 -1.97
N HIS A 458 -13.41 16.83 -1.42
CA HIS A 458 -12.24 17.52 -1.95
C HIS A 458 -11.97 17.16 -3.42
N LEU A 459 -12.06 15.87 -3.76
CA LEU A 459 -11.94 15.38 -5.13
C LEU A 459 -13.01 15.99 -6.06
N ILE A 460 -14.28 16.03 -5.63
CA ILE A 460 -15.36 16.66 -6.40
C ILE A 460 -15.01 18.12 -6.68
N LEU A 461 -14.59 18.87 -5.67
CA LEU A 461 -14.26 20.30 -5.79
C LEU A 461 -13.05 20.56 -6.70
N GLN A 462 -12.11 19.61 -6.79
CA GLN A 462 -10.95 19.72 -7.67
C GLN A 462 -11.23 19.33 -9.12
N CYS A 463 -12.04 18.29 -9.33
CA CYS A 463 -12.18 17.65 -10.65
C CYS A 463 -13.45 18.04 -11.41
N TRP A 464 -14.49 18.55 -10.73
CA TRP A 464 -15.78 18.80 -11.36
C TRP A 464 -15.91 20.24 -11.84
N ALA A 465 -16.57 20.42 -12.99
CA ALA A 465 -16.84 21.74 -13.51
C ALA A 465 -17.84 22.50 -12.62
N THR A 466 -17.61 23.80 -12.44
CA THR A 466 -18.37 24.65 -11.50
C THR A 466 -19.88 24.68 -11.79
N ASN A 467 -20.28 24.59 -13.06
CA ASN A 467 -21.68 24.53 -13.48
C ASN A 467 -22.44 23.31 -12.92
N VAL A 468 -21.74 22.18 -12.66
CA VAL A 468 -22.34 21.00 -12.05
C VAL A 468 -22.58 21.22 -10.54
N LEU A 469 -21.75 22.04 -9.90
CA LEU A 469 -21.76 22.30 -8.46
C LEU A 469 -22.69 23.45 -8.03
N GLN A 470 -23.01 24.38 -8.96
CA GLN A 470 -23.77 25.60 -8.69
C GLN A 470 -25.09 25.38 -7.93
N ARG A 471 -25.78 24.27 -8.18
CA ARG A 471 -27.06 23.96 -7.52
C ARG A 471 -26.93 23.48 -6.08
N HIS A 472 -25.72 23.18 -5.63
CA HIS A 472 -25.43 22.62 -4.30
C HIS A 472 -24.52 23.51 -3.45
N VAL A 473 -24.28 24.77 -3.84
CA VAL A 473 -23.37 25.69 -3.12
C VAL A 473 -23.70 25.79 -1.63
N ALA A 474 -24.98 25.88 -1.25
CA ALA A 474 -25.39 25.97 0.16
C ALA A 474 -25.08 24.70 0.99
N ALA A 475 -24.95 23.53 0.35
CA ALA A 475 -24.56 22.29 1.00
C ALA A 475 -23.03 22.06 1.00
N LEU A 476 -22.31 22.84 0.20
CA LEU A 476 -20.86 22.76 0.01
C LEU A 476 -20.09 23.82 0.82
N GLN A 477 -20.76 24.90 1.24
CA GLN A 477 -20.31 25.88 2.23
C GLN A 477 -20.56 25.36 3.64
#